data_AF-A0A1Z9HR04-F1
#
_entry.id   AF-A0A1Z9HR04-F1
#
_cell.length_a   1.000
_cell.length_b   1.000
_cell.length_c   1.000
_cell.angle_alpha   90.00
_cell.angle_beta   90.00
_cell.angle_gamma   90.00
#
_symmetry.space_group_name_H-M   'P 1'
#
loop_
_entity.id
_entity.type
_entity.pdbx_description
1 polymer ?
#
loop_
_entity_poly.entity_id
_entity_poly.type
_entity_poly.pdbx_seq_one_letter_code
_entity_poly.pdbx_strand_id
1 'polypeptide(L)'
;ADFEEAYVGFNIYGLSILYSDGQNNGPSYSEIGYSVDAGPGSFNVSYGEYEDNGDNTLVGYDWNIADFTLGFYYYDYEDDATVAGGADDDGGYVSLSKSF
;
A
#
# COMPACT_ATOMS: atom_id res chain seq x y z
N ALA A 1 16.69 -14.76 -12.33
CA ALA A 1 15.97 -13.75 -13.11
C ALA A 1 15.77 -12.56 -12.19
N ASP A 2 15.84 -11.35 -12.71
CA ASP A 2 15.59 -10.14 -11.93
C ASP A 2 14.08 -9.87 -11.96
N PHE A 3 13.52 -9.40 -10.85
CA PHE A 3 12.12 -8.97 -10.80
C PHE A 3 11.93 -7.73 -11.68
N GLU A 4 10.87 -7.72 -12.48
CA GLU A 4 10.54 -6.63 -13.40
C GLU A 4 9.03 -6.39 -13.41
N GLU A 5 8.63 -5.13 -13.42
CA GLU A 5 7.23 -4.71 -13.31
C GLU A 5 7.04 -3.37 -14.05
N ALA A 6 5.90 -3.24 -14.74
CA ALA A 6 5.43 -1.98 -15.30
C ALA A 6 4.18 -1.53 -14.54
N TYR A 7 4.15 -0.29 -14.05
CA TYR A 7 3.01 0.21 -13.27
C TYR A 7 2.41 1.50 -13.82
N VAL A 8 1.13 1.69 -13.53
CA VAL A 8 0.37 2.92 -13.77
C VAL A 8 -0.46 3.26 -12.54
N GLY A 9 -0.37 4.52 -12.11
CA GLY A 9 -1.08 5.02 -10.93
C GLY A 9 -1.79 6.33 -11.22
N PHE A 10 -2.99 6.48 -10.66
CA PHE A 10 -3.76 7.72 -10.66
C PHE A 10 -4.03 8.13 -9.22
N ASN A 11 -3.85 9.41 -8.92
CA ASN A 11 -4.25 9.99 -7.64
C ASN A 11 -5.09 11.25 -7.90
N ILE A 12 -6.32 11.25 -7.43
CA ILE A 12 -7.28 12.33 -7.68
C ILE A 12 -8.11 12.56 -6.41
N TYR A 13 -7.95 13.73 -5.80
CA TYR A 13 -8.72 14.16 -4.62
C TYR A 13 -8.76 13.13 -3.48
N GLY A 14 -7.64 12.50 -3.19
CA GLY A 14 -7.52 11.49 -2.14
C GLY A 14 -7.81 10.06 -2.60
N LEU A 15 -8.54 9.85 -3.70
CA LEU A 15 -8.66 8.53 -4.32
C LEU A 15 -7.36 8.17 -5.05
N SER A 16 -6.81 7.00 -4.77
CA SER A 16 -5.70 6.40 -5.50
C SER A 16 -6.12 5.09 -6.14
N ILE A 17 -5.69 4.86 -7.36
CA ILE A 17 -5.78 3.57 -8.05
C ILE A 17 -4.40 3.27 -8.62
N LEU A 18 -3.87 2.09 -8.34
CA LEU A 18 -2.60 1.58 -8.85
C LEU A 18 -2.86 0.24 -9.54
N TYR A 19 -2.20 0.03 -10.66
CA TYR A 19 -2.06 -1.28 -11.28
C TYR A 19 -0.61 -1.48 -11.71
N SER A 20 -0.12 -2.68 -11.46
CA SER A 20 1.21 -3.13 -11.83
C SER A 20 1.16 -4.49 -12.53
N ASP A 21 1.84 -4.59 -13.66
CA ASP A 21 1.94 -5.79 -14.50
C ASP A 21 3.28 -6.49 -14.25
N GLY A 22 3.21 -7.63 -13.55
CA GLY A 22 4.37 -8.44 -13.20
C GLY A 22 4.94 -9.16 -14.43
N GLN A 23 6.19 -8.90 -14.78
CA GLN A 23 6.84 -9.55 -15.93
C GLN A 23 7.47 -10.88 -15.51
N ASN A 24 7.79 -11.72 -16.50
CA ASN A 24 8.58 -12.94 -16.29
C ASN A 24 7.99 -13.91 -15.25
N ASN A 25 6.66 -14.09 -15.26
CA ASN A 25 5.91 -14.89 -14.28
C ASN A 25 5.91 -14.32 -12.85
N GLY A 26 6.22 -13.03 -12.68
CA GLY A 26 5.93 -12.32 -11.43
C GLY A 26 4.43 -12.02 -11.30
N PRO A 27 3.88 -11.96 -10.08
CA PRO A 27 2.47 -11.65 -9.86
C PRO A 27 2.18 -10.19 -10.25
N SER A 28 1.01 -9.97 -10.84
CA SER A 28 0.46 -8.63 -11.02
C SER A 28 -0.06 -8.07 -9.68
N TYR A 29 -0.12 -6.75 -9.53
CA TYR A 29 -0.67 -6.09 -8.34
C TYR A 29 -1.69 -5.02 -8.72
N SER A 30 -2.76 -4.89 -7.95
CA SER A 30 -3.67 -3.75 -8.05
C SER A 30 -4.03 -3.23 -6.68
N GLU A 31 -4.18 -1.91 -6.54
CA GLU A 31 -4.54 -1.27 -5.28
C GLU A 31 -5.53 -0.15 -5.50
N ILE A 32 -6.52 -0.06 -4.62
CA ILE A 32 -7.37 1.10 -4.45
C ILE A 32 -7.15 1.68 -3.05
N GLY A 33 -6.97 3.00 -2.98
CA GLY A 33 -6.80 3.71 -1.73
C GLY A 33 -7.64 4.98 -1.66
N TYR A 34 -7.90 5.43 -0.45
CA TYR A 34 -8.53 6.71 -0.19
C TYR A 34 -7.87 7.41 0.98
N SER A 35 -7.55 8.68 0.79
CA SER A 35 -7.04 9.57 1.83
C SER A 35 -8.02 10.71 2.06
N VAL A 36 -8.30 11.01 3.33
CA VAL A 36 -9.19 12.09 3.74
C VAL A 36 -8.49 13.03 4.69
N ASP A 37 -8.65 14.33 4.44
CA ASP A 37 -8.19 15.40 5.33
C ASP A 37 -8.81 15.22 6.72
N ALA A 38 -7.95 15.22 7.74
CA ALA A 38 -8.31 15.05 9.13
C ALA A 38 -7.69 16.14 10.01
N GLY A 39 -7.54 17.37 9.50
CA GLY A 39 -7.02 18.52 10.22
C GLY A 39 -5.51 18.68 10.04
N PRO A 40 -4.68 18.38 11.06
CA PRO A 40 -3.23 18.51 10.93
C PRO A 40 -2.59 17.41 10.05
N GLY A 41 -3.40 16.59 9.39
CA GLY A 41 -2.98 15.34 8.78
C GLY A 41 -4.06 14.71 7.91
N SER A 42 -3.85 13.47 7.51
CA SER A 42 -4.80 12.69 6.71
C SER A 42 -4.95 11.26 7.23
N PHE A 43 -6.18 10.75 7.24
CA PHE A 43 -6.43 9.32 7.38
C PHE A 43 -6.33 8.66 6.03
N ASN A 44 -5.68 7.50 5.98
CA ASN A 44 -5.42 6.75 4.76
C ASN A 44 -5.97 5.33 4.94
N VAL A 45 -6.63 4.81 3.91
CA VAL A 45 -6.98 3.40 3.79
C VAL A 45 -6.61 2.91 2.39
N SER A 46 -6.07 1.71 2.27
CA SER A 46 -5.93 1.05 0.97
C SER A 46 -6.21 -0.45 1.09
N TYR A 47 -6.62 -1.01 -0.05
CA TYR A 47 -6.79 -2.44 -0.27
C TYR A 47 -6.12 -2.79 -1.59
N GLY A 48 -5.26 -3.79 -1.58
CA GLY A 48 -4.59 -4.27 -2.79
C GLY A 48 -4.55 -5.79 -2.85
N GLU A 49 -4.44 -6.29 -4.08
CA GLU A 49 -4.46 -7.72 -4.41
C GLU A 49 -3.25 -8.04 -5.27
N TYR A 50 -2.50 -9.07 -4.87
CA TYR A 50 -1.51 -9.73 -5.70
C TYR A 50 -2.15 -10.93 -6.40
N GLU A 51 -2.01 -10.98 -7.72
CA GLU A 51 -2.50 -12.09 -8.55
C GLU A 51 -1.94 -13.43 -8.04
N ASP A 52 -2.84 -14.37 -7.75
CA ASP A 52 -2.55 -15.72 -7.26
C ASP A 52 -1.68 -15.79 -5.99
N ASN A 53 -1.63 -14.72 -5.19
CA ASN A 53 -0.70 -14.59 -4.07
C ASN A 53 -1.36 -14.23 -2.74
N GLY A 54 -2.24 -13.23 -2.72
CA GLY A 54 -2.85 -12.74 -1.48
C GLY A 54 -3.27 -11.29 -1.58
N ASP A 55 -3.79 -10.73 -0.51
CA ASP A 55 -4.27 -9.37 -0.44
C ASP A 55 -3.74 -8.61 0.77
N ASN A 56 -3.61 -7.28 0.65
CA ASN A 56 -3.21 -6.41 1.75
C ASN A 56 -4.20 -5.29 1.99
N THR A 57 -4.50 -5.06 3.27
CA THR A 57 -5.19 -3.87 3.75
C THR A 57 -4.23 -2.99 4.54
N LEU A 58 -4.30 -1.68 4.33
CA LEU A 58 -3.57 -0.68 5.11
C LEU A 58 -4.55 0.32 5.70
N VAL A 59 -4.35 0.66 6.98
CA VAL A 59 -4.95 1.85 7.58
C VAL A 59 -3.86 2.70 8.22
N GLY A 60 -3.95 4.01 8.06
CA GLY A 60 -2.92 4.89 8.58
C GLY A 60 -3.36 6.31 8.82
N TYR A 61 -2.48 7.05 9.49
CA TYR A 61 -2.61 8.47 9.72
C TYR A 61 -1.27 9.16 9.53
N ASP A 62 -1.24 10.17 8.67
CA ASP A 62 -0.10 11.07 8.48
C ASP A 62 -0.32 12.36 9.25
N TRP A 63 0.62 12.72 10.12
CA TRP A 63 0.62 14.00 10.83
C TRP A 63 1.68 14.94 10.25
N ASN A 64 1.24 16.07 9.69
CA ASN A 64 2.13 17.09 9.16
C ASN A 64 2.58 18.06 10.27
N ILE A 65 3.89 18.13 10.48
CA ILE A 65 4.56 18.97 11.49
C ILE A 65 5.64 19.80 10.81
N ALA A 66 5.29 21.04 10.44
CA ALA A 66 6.15 21.91 9.64
C ALA A 66 6.61 21.21 8.35
N ASP A 67 7.92 21.00 8.17
CA ASP A 67 8.50 20.35 6.98
C ASP A 67 8.52 18.81 7.08
N PHE A 68 8.03 18.24 8.17
CA PHE A 68 8.08 16.80 8.43
C PHE A 68 6.68 16.19 8.38
N THR A 69 6.60 14.95 7.96
CA THR A 69 5.41 14.11 8.12
C THR A 69 5.76 12.91 8.99
N LEU A 70 4.99 12.71 10.06
CA LEU A 70 5.07 11.55 10.94
C LEU A 70 3.86 10.65 10.63
N GLY A 71 4.10 9.47 10.08
CA GLY A 71 3.05 8.54 9.69
C GLY A 71 2.97 7.33 10.61
N PHE A 72 1.74 6.91 10.95
CA PHE A 72 1.44 5.73 11.75
C PHE A 72 0.56 4.79 10.95
N TYR A 73 0.95 3.53 10.85
CA TYR A 73 0.30 2.60 9.95
C TYR A 73 0.12 1.24 10.62
N TYR A 74 -1.00 0.61 10.29
CA TYR A 74 -1.25 -0.81 10.53
C TYR A 74 -1.58 -1.44 9.19
N TYR A 75 -0.95 -2.58 8.90
CA TYR A 75 -1.20 -3.38 7.72
C TYR A 75 -1.60 -4.79 8.11
N ASP A 76 -2.33 -5.43 7.22
CA ASP A 76 -2.80 -6.79 7.30
C ASP A 76 -2.64 -7.41 5.92
N TYR A 77 -1.78 -8.43 5.77
CA TYR A 77 -1.61 -9.22 4.57
C TYR A 77 -2.17 -10.63 4.81
N GLU A 78 -3.12 -11.04 3.99
CA GLU A 78 -3.70 -12.38 3.99
C GLU A 78 -3.15 -13.15 2.78
N ASP A 79 -2.57 -14.32 3.03
CA ASP A 79 -2.03 -15.17 1.97
C ASP A 79 -3.16 -15.96 1.29
N ASP A 80 -3.08 -16.13 -0.04
CA ASP A 80 -3.98 -17.04 -0.73
C ASP A 80 -3.64 -18.48 -0.32
N ALA A 81 -4.56 -19.15 0.38
CA ALA A 81 -4.40 -20.53 0.87
C ALA A 81 -4.05 -21.58 -0.21
N THR A 82 -4.14 -21.24 -1.50
CA THR A 82 -3.68 -22.09 -2.61
C THR A 82 -2.17 -22.00 -2.87
N VAL A 83 -1.48 -21.00 -2.30
CA VAL A 83 -0.04 -20.79 -2.41
C VAL A 83 0.70 -21.67 -1.41
N ALA A 84 1.57 -22.54 -1.93
CA ALA A 84 2.32 -23.46 -1.08
C ALA A 84 3.41 -22.73 -0.29
N GLY A 85 3.23 -22.66 1.04
CA GLY A 85 4.22 -22.10 1.96
C GLY A 85 4.14 -20.60 2.14
N GLY A 86 3.05 -19.97 1.69
CA GLY A 86 2.71 -18.62 2.10
C GLY A 86 2.18 -18.57 3.54
N ALA A 87 2.12 -17.37 4.08
CA ALA A 87 1.69 -17.09 5.43
C ALA A 87 1.22 -15.64 5.53
N ASP A 88 0.19 -15.43 6.34
CA ASP A 88 -0.30 -14.10 6.69
C ASP A 88 0.80 -13.27 7.39
N ASP A 89 0.77 -11.96 7.19
CA ASP A 89 1.69 -11.02 7.84
C ASP A 89 0.96 -9.73 8.22
N ASP A 90 0.93 -9.46 9.52
CA ASP A 90 0.23 -8.32 10.10
C ASP A 90 1.15 -7.52 11.03
N GLY A 91 0.99 -6.20 11.02
CA GLY A 91 1.91 -5.38 11.78
C GLY A 91 1.64 -3.89 11.74
N GLY A 92 2.47 -3.16 12.47
CA GLY A 92 2.43 -1.71 12.49
C GLY A 92 3.81 -1.09 12.34
N TYR A 93 3.87 0.05 11.68
CA TYR A 93 5.10 0.81 11.50
C TYR A 93 4.88 2.30 11.67
N VAL A 94 5.98 3.00 11.97
CA VAL A 94 6.04 4.46 12.04
C VAL A 94 7.01 4.94 10.98
N SER A 95 6.60 5.95 10.22
CA SER A 95 7.44 6.60 9.20
C SER A 95 7.73 8.04 9.58
N LEU A 96 8.93 8.52 9.24
CA LEU A 96 9.30 9.92 9.32
C LEU A 96 9.83 10.34 7.95
N SER A 97 9.19 11.33 7.33
CA SER A 97 9.60 11.83 6.02
C SER A 97 9.73 13.36 6.01
N LYS A 98 10.53 13.85 5.06
CA LYS A 98 10.71 15.27 4.73
C LYS A 98 10.93 15.37 3.23
N SER A 99 10.18 16.25 2.56
CA SER A 99 10.44 16.62 1.17
C SER A 99 11.35 17.86 1.11
N PHE A 100 12.25 17.91 0.11
CA PHE A 100 13.21 19.00 -0.12
C PHE A 100 12.92 19.72 -1.44
#